data_AF-A0A8S2YPE1-F1
#
_entry.id   AF-A0A8S2YPE1-F1
#
_cell.length_a   1.000
_cell.length_b   1.000
_cell.length_c   1.000
_cell.angle_alpha   90.00
_cell.angle_beta   90.00
_cell.angle_gamma   90.00
#
_symmetry.space_group_name_H-M   'P 1'
#
loop_
_entity.id
_entity.type
_entity.pdbx_description
1 polymer ?
#
loop_
_entity_poly.entity_id
_entity_poly.type
_entity_poly.pdbx_seq_one_letter_code
_entity_poly.pdbx_strand_id
1 'polypeptide(L)' 'DNEELVGGCCVCSDDQGFANNALVYCDGKGCTVACHTACYGIVTIPDGNWYCGRCEANDIR' A
#
# COMPACT_ATOMS: atom_id res chain seq x y z
N ASP A 1 6.03 2.60 23.69
CA ASP A 1 6.48 1.53 22.77
C ASP A 1 6.17 2.00 21.37
N ASN A 2 7.21 2.30 20.59
CA ASN A 2 7.08 2.79 19.22
C ASN A 2 6.54 1.62 18.38
N GLU A 3 5.25 1.63 18.05
CA GLU A 3 4.67 0.70 17.08
C GLU A 3 5.18 1.09 15.69
N GLU A 4 6.47 0.81 15.48
CA GLU A 4 7.14 0.84 14.20
C GLU A 4 6.36 -0.11 13.31
N LEU A 5 5.67 0.42 12.31
CA LEU A 5 4.95 -0.38 11.33
C LEU A 5 6.00 -1.22 10.59
N VAL A 6 6.27 -2.43 11.07
CA VAL A 6 7.09 -3.44 10.39
C VAL A 6 6.29 -3.89 9.17
N GLY A 7 6.35 -3.10 8.11
CA GLY A 7 5.48 -3.26 6.96
C GLY A 7 6.12 -2.67 5.72
N GLY A 8 7.09 -3.38 5.17
CA GLY A 8 7.64 -3.12 3.85
C GLY A 8 6.74 -3.67 2.74
N CYS A 9 7.22 -3.59 1.51
CA CYS A 9 6.45 -4.06 0.36
C CYS A 9 6.22 -5.57 0.44
N CYS A 10 4.95 -5.99 0.44
CA CYS A 10 4.56 -7.40 0.48
C CYS A 10 4.93 -8.19 -0.78
N VAL A 11 5.48 -7.53 -1.81
CA VAL A 11 5.88 -8.13 -3.09
C VAL A 11 7.38 -8.37 -3.14
N CYS A 12 8.20 -7.38 -2.77
CA CYS A 12 9.66 -7.46 -2.88
C CYS A 12 10.40 -7.58 -1.54
N SER A 13 9.69 -7.50 -0.41
CA SER A 13 10.24 -7.55 0.96
C SER A 13 11.16 -6.38 1.34
N ASP A 14 11.25 -5.33 0.51
CA ASP A 14 11.98 -4.11 0.81
C ASP A 14 11.06 -3.10 1.50
N ASP A 15 11.54 -2.44 2.55
CA ASP A 15 10.83 -1.46 3.36
C ASP A 15 11.08 0.00 2.94
N GLN A 16 12.01 0.24 2.02
CA GLN A 16 12.37 1.59 1.58
C GLN A 16 11.46 2.08 0.45
N GLY A 17 10.73 3.17 0.69
CA GLY A 17 10.04 3.91 -0.37
C GLY A 17 10.98 4.90 -1.09
N PHE A 18 10.82 5.04 -2.41
CA PHE A 18 11.56 6.00 -3.22
C PHE A 18 10.62 7.04 -3.85
N ALA A 19 11.14 8.23 -4.22
CA ALA A 19 10.33 9.30 -4.80
C ALA A 19 9.55 8.89 -6.08
N ASN A 20 10.10 7.98 -6.88
CA ASN A 20 9.48 7.43 -8.09
C ASN A 20 8.98 5.98 -7.92
N ASN A 21 9.10 5.42 -6.72
CA ASN A 21 8.66 4.07 -6.39
C ASN A 21 8.25 4.04 -4.93
N ALA A 22 7.23 4.83 -4.59
CA ALA A 22 6.84 5.06 -3.21
C ALA A 22 6.17 3.81 -2.64
N LEU A 23 6.33 3.61 -1.33
CA LEU A 23 5.59 2.60 -0.60
C LEU A 23 4.19 3.14 -0.28
N VAL A 24 3.15 2.45 -0.73
CA VAL A 24 1.75 2.83 -0.57
C VAL A 24 1.04 1.82 0.33
N TYR A 25 0.26 2.33 1.30
CA TYR A 25 -0.50 1.54 2.26
C TYR A 25 -1.99 1.57 1.91
N CYS A 26 -2.66 0.43 2.05
CA CYS A 26 -4.10 0.33 1.85
C CYS A 26 -4.87 0.95 3.02
N ASP A 27 -5.80 1.85 2.73
CA ASP A 27 -6.68 2.50 3.72
C ASP A 27 -7.88 1.63 4.14
N GLY A 28 -7.97 0.40 3.62
CA GLY A 28 -9.02 -0.53 3.99
C GLY A 28 -8.95 -0.92 5.47
N LYS A 29 -10.09 -0.89 6.18
CA LYS A 29 -10.15 -1.26 7.60
C LYS A 29 -9.60 -2.67 7.84
N GLY A 30 -8.54 -2.77 8.65
CA GLY A 30 -7.87 -4.03 8.97
C GLY A 30 -7.03 -4.60 7.82
N CYS A 31 -6.78 -3.82 6.77
CA CYS A 31 -5.87 -4.20 5.69
C CYS A 31 -4.43 -3.85 6.06
N THR A 32 -3.51 -4.79 5.83
CA THR A 32 -2.07 -4.59 6.08
C THR A 32 -1.26 -4.57 4.79
N VAL A 33 -1.93 -4.38 3.64
CA VAL A 33 -1.25 -4.32 2.35
C VAL A 33 -0.45 -3.03 2.26
N ALA A 34 0.86 -3.19 2.19
CA ALA A 34 1.82 -2.15 1.83
C ALA A 34 2.60 -2.64 0.61
N CYS A 35 2.74 -1.80 -0.41
CA CYS A 35 3.44 -2.18 -1.63
C CYS A 35 4.04 -0.98 -2.35
N HIS A 36 5.13 -1.19 -3.08
CA HIS A 36 5.62 -0.13 -3.96
C HIS A 36 4.69 0.10 -5.13
N THR A 37 4.62 1.35 -5.61
CA THR A 37 3.83 1.70 -6.80
C THR A 37 4.18 0.81 -7.99
N ALA A 38 5.46 0.56 -8.27
CA ALA A 38 5.87 -0.31 -9.37
C ALA A 38 5.59 -1.80 -9.10
N CYS A 39 5.73 -2.25 -7.84
CA CYS A 39 5.50 -3.65 -7.48
C CYS A 39 4.02 -4.07 -7.60
N TYR A 40 3.10 -3.12 -7.42
CA TYR A 40 1.66 -3.36 -7.49
C TYR A 40 0.99 -2.75 -8.73
N GLY A 41 1.75 -2.08 -9.59
CA GLY A 41 1.24 -1.46 -10.81
C GLY A 41 0.36 -0.23 -10.57
N ILE A 42 0.59 0.51 -9.47
CA ILE A 42 -0.09 1.77 -9.18
C ILE A 42 0.47 2.84 -10.13
N VAL A 43 -0.31 3.18 -11.16
CA VAL A 43 0.10 4.13 -12.21
C VAL A 43 0.10 5.58 -11.71
N THR A 44 -0.78 5.90 -10.76
CA THR A 44 -0.91 7.25 -10.20
C THR A 44 -1.25 7.13 -8.73
N ILE A 45 -0.49 7.82 -7.88
CA ILE A 45 -0.80 7.90 -6.45
C ILE A 45 -2.03 8.82 -6.32
N PRO A 46 -3.13 8.37 -5.69
CA PRO A 46 -4.29 9.21 -5.49
C PRO A 46 -3.98 10.33 -4.49
N ASP A 47 -4.59 11.50 -4.67
CA ASP A 47 -4.52 12.61 -3.71
C ASP A 47 -5.23 12.30 -2.37
N GLY A 48 -5.94 11.16 -2.30
CA GLY A 48 -6.67 10.68 -1.13
C GLY A 48 -6.45 9.19 -0.90
N ASN A 49 -7.47 8.52 -0.36
CA ASN A 49 -7.34 7.11 0.04
C ASN A 49 -6.99 6.21 -1.16
N TRP A 50 -6.14 5.21 -0.89
CA TRP A 50 -5.86 4.13 -1.80
C TRP A 50 -6.34 2.79 -1.22
N TYR A 51 -6.96 1.97 -2.08
CA TYR A 51 -7.44 0.65 -1.69
C TYR A 51 -6.79 -0.40 -2.59
N CYS A 52 -6.31 -1.49 -2.01
CA CYS A 52 -5.87 -2.64 -2.80
C CYS A 52 -7.07 -3.31 -3.47
N GLY A 53 -6.83 -4.13 -4.50
CA GLY A 53 -7.94 -4.74 -5.27
C GLY A 53 -8.92 -5.56 -4.43
N ARG A 54 -8.47 -6.14 -3.30
CA ARG A 54 -9.36 -6.79 -2.33
C ARG A 54 -10.28 -5.80 -1.63
N CYS A 55 -9.76 -4.67 -1.19
CA CYS A 55 -10.54 -3.67 -0.46
C CYS A 55 -11.49 -2.93 -1.40
N GLU A 56 -11.08 -2.58 -2.61
CA GLU A 56 -11.99 -2.04 -3.64
C GLU A 56 -13.17 -2.98 -3.92
N ALA A 57 -12.90 -4.28 -4.07
CA ALA A 57 -13.96 -5.27 -4.28
C ALA A 57 -14.91 -5.45 -3.08
N ASN A 58 -14.47 -5.11 -1.86
CA ASN A 58 -15.29 -5.18 -0.65
C ASN A 58 -16.02 -3.86 -0.34
N ASP A 59 -15.52 -2.71 -0.82
CA ASP A 59 -16.13 -1.39 -0.64
C ASP A 59 -17.34 -1.18 -1.58
N ILE A 60 -17.37 -1.88 -2.72
CA ILE A 60 -18.51 -1.88 -3.68
C ILE A 60 -19.69 -2.75 -3.19
N ARG A 61 -19.70 -3.21 -1.93
CA ARG A 61 -20.78 -4.03 -1.33
C ARG A 61 -21.63 -3.27 -0.33
#